data_AF-A0A1B0FUZ1-F1
#
_entry.id   AF-A0A1B0FUZ1-F1
#
_cell.length_a   1.000
_cell.length_b   1.000
_cell.length_c   1.000
_cell.angle_alpha   90.00
_cell.angle_beta   90.00
_cell.angle_gamma   90.00
#
_symmetry.space_group_name_H-M   'P 1'
#
loop_
_entity.id
_entity.type
_entity.pdbx_description
1 polymer ?
#
loop_
_entity_poly.entity_id
_entity_poly.type
_entity_poly.pdbx_seq_one_letter_code
_entity_poly.pdbx_strand_id
1 'polypeptide(L)'
;MPRRKRSSSTSCDIFEDDFDEDLGDGGNQQQLPIQRNAANARERARMRVLSSAFCRLKTKLPWVPPDTKLSKLDTLRLAKGYIQQLEAILAGEPIEDNLQIASHHNNL
;
A
#
# COMPACT_ATOMS: atom_id res chain seq x y z
N MET A 1 13.01 5.65 -28.02
CA MET A 1 12.73 4.48 -27.15
C MET A 1 11.24 4.47 -26.79
N PRO A 2 10.47 3.42 -27.13
CA PRO A 2 9.03 3.41 -26.85
C PRO A 2 8.76 3.07 -25.38
N ARG A 3 8.03 3.93 -24.66
CA ARG A 3 7.60 3.71 -23.28
C ARG A 3 6.38 2.78 -23.30
N ARG A 4 6.53 1.53 -22.83
CA ARG A 4 5.40 0.61 -22.63
C ARG A 4 4.38 1.26 -21.67
N LYS A 5 3.15 1.48 -22.15
CA LYS A 5 2.00 1.78 -21.30
C LYS A 5 1.80 0.60 -20.35
N ARG A 6 2.00 0.81 -19.05
CA ARG A 6 1.51 -0.14 -18.04
C ARG A 6 -0.02 -0.06 -18.09
N SER A 7 -0.68 -1.14 -18.49
CA SER A 7 -2.09 -1.34 -18.18
C SER A 7 -2.26 -1.16 -16.67
N SER A 8 -3.11 -0.22 -16.29
CA SER A 8 -3.46 0.09 -14.92
C SER A 8 -4.44 -0.98 -14.41
N SER A 9 -3.92 -2.14 -14.05
CA SER A 9 -4.72 -3.18 -13.43
C SER A 9 -3.80 -4.07 -12.62
N THR A 10 -3.38 -3.57 -11.45
CA THR A 10 -3.17 -4.49 -10.33
C THR A 10 -4.41 -4.33 -9.49
N SER A 11 -5.41 -5.15 -9.85
CA SER A 11 -6.50 -5.54 -8.97
C SER A 11 -5.91 -5.85 -7.61
N CYS A 12 -6.60 -5.50 -6.54
CA CYS A 12 -6.13 -5.60 -5.15
C CYS A 12 -6.00 -7.06 -4.66
N ASP A 13 -5.93 -8.02 -5.59
CA ASP A 13 -6.11 -9.45 -5.40
C ASP A 13 -4.86 -10.19 -5.86
N ILE A 14 -3.78 -10.10 -5.09
CA ILE A 14 -2.79 -11.17 -5.00
C ILE A 14 -2.41 -11.26 -3.52
N PHE A 15 -3.17 -12.04 -2.77
CA PHE A 15 -2.73 -12.57 -1.49
C PHE A 15 -1.79 -13.74 -1.80
N GLU A 16 -0.51 -13.43 -1.98
CA GLU A 16 0.56 -14.43 -1.90
C GLU A 16 1.49 -14.00 -0.76
N ASP A 17 1.36 -14.71 0.35
CA ASP A 17 2.40 -14.87 1.36
C ASP A 17 3.52 -15.69 0.71
N ASP A 18 4.30 -15.05 -0.17
CA ASP A 18 5.50 -15.68 -0.75
C ASP A 18 6.72 -14.94 -0.23
N PHE A 19 7.23 -15.47 0.88
CA PHE A 19 8.48 -15.08 1.50
C PHE A 19 9.59 -15.66 0.63
N ASP A 20 9.97 -14.95 -0.44
CA ASP A 20 11.05 -15.35 -1.36
C ASP A 20 12.37 -15.59 -0.58
N GLU A 21 12.69 -16.85 -0.31
CA GLU A 21 13.98 -17.33 0.19
C GLU A 21 15.00 -17.26 -0.96
N ASP A 22 15.66 -16.12 -1.13
CA ASP A 22 16.75 -15.96 -2.11
C ASP A 22 18.05 -16.62 -1.58
N LEU A 23 18.16 -17.94 -1.76
CA LEU A 23 19.41 -18.68 -1.62
C LEU A 23 20.22 -18.58 -2.92
N GLY A 24 21.10 -17.57 -3.00
CA GLY A 24 22.03 -17.37 -4.11
C GLY A 24 23.49 -17.43 -3.67
N ASP A 25 24.06 -18.64 -3.68
CA ASP A 25 25.49 -18.97 -3.50
C ASP A 25 26.36 -18.58 -4.72
N GLY A 26 27.63 -18.24 -4.45
CA GLY A 26 28.75 -18.48 -5.38
C GLY A 26 29.20 -17.35 -6.31
N GLY A 27 30.45 -16.91 -6.12
CA GLY A 27 31.34 -16.65 -7.27
C GLY A 27 31.71 -15.20 -7.59
N ASN A 28 32.92 -14.84 -7.19
CA ASN A 28 33.64 -13.59 -7.42
C ASN A 28 33.90 -13.24 -8.92
N GLN A 29 33.43 -12.07 -9.40
CA GLN A 29 34.19 -11.03 -10.14
C GLN A 29 33.26 -9.96 -10.75
N GLN A 30 33.60 -8.67 -10.55
CA GLN A 30 32.87 -7.43 -10.97
C GLN A 30 31.79 -6.90 -9.99
N GLN A 31 32.18 -6.67 -8.74
CA GLN A 31 31.26 -6.52 -7.59
C GLN A 31 30.45 -5.21 -7.51
N LEU A 32 30.87 -4.09 -8.08
CA LEU A 32 30.19 -2.78 -7.85
C LEU A 32 28.82 -2.62 -8.54
N PRO A 33 28.66 -2.86 -9.86
CA PRO A 33 27.36 -2.70 -10.53
C PRO A 33 26.36 -3.81 -10.17
N ILE A 34 26.83 -5.04 -9.91
CA ILE A 34 25.99 -6.19 -9.54
C ILE A 34 25.45 -6.03 -8.12
N GLN A 35 26.27 -5.60 -7.16
CA GLN A 35 25.84 -5.38 -5.78
C GLN A 35 24.84 -4.22 -5.66
N ARG A 36 25.00 -3.15 -6.46
CA ARG A 36 24.02 -2.06 -6.55
C ARG A 36 22.69 -2.53 -7.16
N ASN A 37 22.74 -3.40 -8.17
CA ASN A 37 21.54 -4.00 -8.75
C ASN A 37 20.81 -4.90 -7.76
N ALA A 38 21.54 -5.72 -7.00
CA ALA A 38 20.97 -6.56 -5.93
C ALA A 38 20.36 -5.71 -4.80
N ALA A 39 21.04 -4.65 -4.37
CA ALA A 39 20.50 -3.71 -3.37
C ALA A 39 19.21 -3.02 -3.87
N ASN A 40 19.18 -2.58 -5.12
CA ASN A 40 17.99 -2.01 -5.73
C ASN A 40 16.83 -3.02 -5.84
N ALA A 41 17.14 -4.29 -6.10
CA ALA A 41 16.14 -5.36 -6.12
C ALA A 41 15.51 -5.55 -4.74
N ARG A 42 16.34 -5.61 -3.68
CA ARG A 42 15.89 -5.70 -2.29
C ARG A 42 14.99 -4.53 -1.88
N GLU A 43 15.37 -3.31 -2.21
CA GLU A 43 14.53 -2.14 -1.87
C GLU A 43 13.20 -2.15 -2.62
N ARG A 44 13.17 -2.60 -3.89
CA ARG A 44 11.90 -2.80 -4.61
C ARG A 44 11.03 -3.85 -3.93
N ALA A 45 11.60 -4.97 -3.48
CA ALA A 45 10.86 -6.01 -2.76
C ALA A 45 10.26 -5.44 -1.45
N ARG A 46 11.05 -4.74 -0.65
CA ARG A 46 10.58 -4.03 0.55
C ARG A 46 9.44 -3.06 0.23
N MET A 47 9.55 -2.28 -0.84
CA MET A 47 8.49 -1.37 -1.26
C MET A 47 7.23 -2.07 -1.76
N ARG A 48 7.33 -3.26 -2.38
CA ARG A 48 6.16 -4.08 -2.72
C ARG A 48 5.41 -4.51 -1.47
N VAL A 49 6.12 -4.98 -0.44
CA VAL A 49 5.52 -5.36 0.86
C VAL A 49 4.79 -4.17 1.48
N LEU A 50 5.43 -2.99 1.52
CA LEU A 50 4.81 -1.77 2.05
C LEU A 50 3.57 -1.37 1.24
N SER A 51 3.65 -1.42 -0.09
CA SER A 51 2.51 -1.12 -0.97
C SER A 51 1.36 -2.10 -0.77
N SER A 52 1.64 -3.39 -0.60
CA SER A 52 0.64 -4.41 -0.29
C SER A 52 -0.06 -4.13 1.04
N ALA A 53 0.69 -3.80 2.09
CA ALA A 53 0.13 -3.42 3.39
C ALA A 53 -0.78 -2.19 3.30
N PHE A 54 -0.41 -1.16 2.51
CA PHE A 54 -1.29 -0.01 2.24
C PHE A 54 -2.56 -0.40 1.50
N CYS A 55 -2.50 -1.30 0.50
CA CYS A 55 -3.69 -1.82 -0.17
C CYS A 55 -4.61 -2.55 0.81
N ARG A 56 -4.05 -3.41 1.67
CA ARG A 56 -4.78 -4.12 2.72
C ARG A 56 -5.42 -3.16 3.73
N LEU A 57 -4.77 -2.04 4.03
CA LEU A 57 -5.35 -1.02 4.90
C LEU A 57 -6.58 -0.37 4.23
N LYS A 58 -6.53 -0.08 2.93
CA LYS A 58 -7.68 0.49 2.20
C LYS A 58 -8.92 -0.41 2.26
N THR A 59 -8.76 -1.73 2.17
CA THR A 59 -9.90 -2.67 2.23
C THR A 59 -10.59 -2.73 3.59
N LYS A 60 -9.98 -2.15 4.63
CA LYS A 60 -10.59 -2.01 5.97
C LYS A 60 -11.38 -0.72 6.14
N LEU A 61 -11.32 0.21 5.18
CA LEU A 61 -12.06 1.47 5.24
C LEU A 61 -13.47 1.27 4.65
N PRO A 62 -14.55 1.46 5.43
CA PRO A 62 -15.89 1.02 5.03
C PRO A 62 -16.56 1.89 3.95
N TRP A 63 -16.14 3.14 3.77
CA TRP A 63 -16.66 4.07 2.75
C TRP A 63 -15.77 4.20 1.51
N VAL A 64 -14.75 3.35 1.38
CA VAL A 64 -13.76 3.43 0.30
C VAL A 64 -13.92 2.20 -0.60
N PRO A 65 -14.46 2.36 -1.81
CA PRO A 65 -14.44 1.30 -2.81
C PRO A 65 -13.01 0.79 -3.08
N PRO A 66 -12.81 -0.52 -3.34
CA PRO A 66 -11.47 -1.11 -3.46
C PRO A 66 -10.61 -0.51 -4.59
N ASP A 67 -11.27 -0.05 -5.66
CA ASP A 67 -10.71 0.61 -6.84
C ASP A 67 -10.42 2.11 -6.63
N THR A 68 -10.82 2.68 -5.49
CA THR A 68 -10.58 4.09 -5.17
C THR A 68 -9.09 4.39 -5.01
N LYS A 69 -8.64 5.42 -5.70
CA LYS A 69 -7.27 5.94 -5.60
C LYS A 69 -7.17 6.88 -4.41
N LEU A 70 -6.76 6.34 -3.27
CA LEU A 70 -6.41 7.13 -2.10
C LEU A 70 -4.91 7.42 -2.05
N SER A 71 -4.55 8.63 -1.59
CA SER A 71 -3.17 8.93 -1.24
C SER A 71 -2.76 8.16 0.02
N LYS A 72 -1.44 7.96 0.23
CA LYS A 72 -0.93 7.33 1.47
C LYS A 72 -1.35 8.12 2.71
N LEU A 73 -1.32 9.44 2.63
CA LEU A 73 -1.68 10.32 3.75
C LEU A 73 -3.17 10.19 4.08
N ASP A 74 -4.03 10.22 3.06
CA ASP A 74 -5.48 10.14 3.28
C ASP A 74 -5.88 8.76 3.78
N THR A 75 -5.25 7.70 3.28
CA THR A 75 -5.45 6.34 3.80
C THR A 75 -5.15 6.28 5.31
N LEU A 76 -4.05 6.91 5.75
CA LEU A 76 -3.69 6.96 7.18
C LEU A 76 -4.67 7.82 8.00
N ARG A 77 -5.10 8.97 7.46
CA ARG A 77 -6.07 9.85 8.13
C ARG A 77 -7.42 9.15 8.31
N LEU A 78 -7.92 8.51 7.25
CA LEU A 78 -9.18 7.76 7.29
C LEU A 78 -9.10 6.56 8.23
N ALA A 79 -7.98 5.83 8.23
CA ALA A 79 -7.78 4.70 9.15
C ALA A 79 -7.78 5.15 10.62
N LYS A 80 -7.07 6.24 10.94
CA LYS A 80 -7.09 6.83 12.28
C LYS A 80 -8.50 7.24 12.69
N GLY A 81 -9.20 7.98 11.84
CA GLY A 81 -10.57 8.42 12.11
C GLY A 81 -11.53 7.25 12.33
N TYR A 82 -11.37 6.18 11.55
CA TYR A 82 -12.18 4.98 11.71
C TYR A 82 -11.94 4.28 13.04
N ILE A 83 -10.67 4.16 13.49
CA ILE A 83 -10.37 3.61 14.82
C ILE A 83 -11.06 4.43 15.92
N GLN A 84 -10.95 5.75 15.88
CA GLN A 84 -11.57 6.65 16.87
C GLN A 84 -13.10 6.52 16.88
N GLN A 85 -13.72 6.37 15.71
CA GLN A 85 -15.16 6.16 15.59
C GLN A 85 -15.58 4.83 16.23
N LEU A 86 -14.84 3.74 15.98
CA LEU A 86 -15.11 2.44 16.59
C LEU A 86 -14.97 2.50 18.13
N GLU A 87 -13.99 3.25 18.63
CA GLU A 87 -13.80 3.49 20.08
C GLU A 87 -14.99 4.26 20.67
N ALA A 88 -15.47 5.31 20.01
CA ALA A 88 -16.65 6.09 20.44
C ALA A 88 -17.93 5.24 20.46
N ILE A 89 -18.15 4.41 19.43
CA ILE A 89 -19.28 3.48 19.36
C ILE A 89 -19.25 2.50 20.55
N LEU A 90 -18.07 2.00 20.90
CA LEU A 90 -17.92 1.09 22.05
C LEU A 90 -18.15 1.79 23.39
N ALA A 91 -17.82 3.08 23.49
CA ALA A 91 -18.06 3.92 24.67
C ALA A 91 -19.51 4.41 24.79
N GLY A 92 -20.32 4.31 23.74
CA GLY A 92 -21.69 4.86 23.69
C GLY A 92 -21.74 6.37 23.49
N GLU A 93 -20.63 6.98 23.08
CA GLU A 93 -20.51 8.41 22.80
C GLU A 93 -21.05 8.74 21.39
N PRO A 94 -21.54 9.97 21.16
CA PRO A 94 -21.95 10.40 19.83
C PRO A 94 -20.76 10.35 18.86
N ILE A 95 -21.03 9.88 17.65
CA ILE A 95 -20.03 9.82 16.58
C ILE A 95 -19.79 11.26 16.09
N GLU A 96 -18.62 11.81 16.42
CA GLU A 96 -18.14 13.04 15.80
C GLU A 96 -17.72 12.74 14.35
N ASP A 97 -18.49 13.22 13.37
CA ASP A 97 -18.27 13.03 11.93
C ASP A 97 -17.03 13.80 11.43
N ASN A 98 -15.83 13.40 11.88
CA ASN A 98 -14.59 14.04 11.48
C ASN A 98 -13.96 13.42 10.22
N LEU A 99 -14.74 12.70 9.41
CA LEU A 99 -14.29 11.94 8.23
C LEU A 99 -14.60 12.62 6.89
N GLN A 100 -14.72 13.95 6.88
CA GLN A 100 -15.06 14.78 5.72
C GLN A 100 -13.94 14.95 4.66
N ILE A 101 -13.06 13.96 4.52
CA ILE A 101 -12.00 13.95 3.51
C ILE A 101 -12.43 13.14 2.26
N ALA A 102 -13.39 12.23 2.39
CA ALA A 102 -13.87 11.43 1.25
C ALA A 102 -14.59 12.26 0.17
N SER A 103 -15.09 13.45 0.50
CA SER A 103 -15.82 14.33 -0.42
C SER A 103 -14.93 15.24 -1.29
N HIS A 104 -13.63 15.39 -0.98
CA HIS A 104 -12.77 16.37 -1.68
C HIS A 104 -11.84 15.82 -2.76
N HIS A 105 -11.81 14.50 -2.98
CA HIS A 105 -10.88 13.88 -3.96
C HIS A 105 -11.52 13.13 -5.12
N ASN A 106 -12.84 13.29 -5.32
CA ASN A 106 -13.49 12.98 -6.60
C ASN A 106 -13.62 14.26 -7.44
N ASN A 107 -12.52 14.73 -8.01
CA ASN A 107 -12.57 15.66 -9.13
C ASN A 107 -11.44 15.33 -10.11
N LEU A 108 -11.85 14.80 -11.27
CA LEU A 108 -11.12 14.55 -12.53
C LEU A 108 -9.60 14.28 -12.47
#